data_AF-A0A2T1DCZ3-F1
#
_entry.id   AF-A0A2T1DCZ3-F1
#
_cell.length_a   1.000
_cell.length_b   1.000
_cell.length_c   1.000
_cell.angle_alpha   90.00
_cell.angle_beta   90.00
_cell.angle_gamma   90.00
#
_symmetry.space_group_name_H-M   'P 1'
#
loop_
_entity.id
_entity.type
_entity.pdbx_description
1 polymer ?
#
loop_
_entity_poly.entity_id
_entity_poly.type
_entity_poly.pdbx_seq_one_letter_code
_entity_poly.pdbx_strand_id
1 'polypeptide(L)'
;MTLAEEIADRWRLQLQSDLPKSSRSTHETIIQWLLGEDQVRFDDLLPHQLEIAKQAMDYRYRILCQRYLDAGPERAYKGLIQRLSSLFLIRNKIRTWIALSRDRQRSVVDVLQEVIQELLQNDHYMQQQIAWIAQCTSDPRLRNALVLASTEEYCLRPIRNQPLLVYRFVNYLRRSQRGGMTQVPVADFIRLVSEEIAPDDSEGSVSLLDGQAITHYQEAQAQEQQQELRQTIAQEFESYLAERVDPLAAEWLKLYLQGRSQEAIAQDLDMPIKQVYRLREKVNYHAVRVFASKNQPELVTEWLGR
;
A
#
# COMPACT_ATOMS: atom_id res chain seq x y z
N MET A 1 33.54 -16.90 -8.02
CA MET A 1 32.16 -16.40 -8.06
C MET A 1 31.90 -15.75 -6.73
N THR A 2 31.47 -14.49 -6.75
CA THR A 2 31.08 -13.77 -5.53
C THR A 2 29.64 -14.14 -5.15
N LEU A 3 29.26 -13.97 -3.89
CA LEU A 3 27.88 -14.26 -3.46
C LEU A 3 26.85 -13.37 -4.19
N ALA A 4 27.27 -12.16 -4.57
CA ALA A 4 26.48 -11.24 -5.36
C ALA A 4 26.15 -11.79 -6.76
N GLU A 5 27.11 -12.46 -7.42
CA GLU A 5 26.90 -13.09 -8.73
C GLU A 5 25.89 -14.24 -8.63
N GLU A 6 25.96 -15.06 -7.58
CA GLU A 6 24.98 -16.14 -7.36
C GLU A 6 23.56 -15.60 -7.14
N ILE A 7 23.43 -14.51 -6.38
CA ILE A 7 22.14 -13.83 -6.19
C ILE A 7 21.64 -13.23 -7.52
N ALA A 8 22.52 -12.62 -8.30
CA ALA A 8 22.20 -12.07 -9.61
C ALA A 8 21.70 -13.16 -10.58
N ASP A 9 22.37 -14.31 -10.62
CA ASP A 9 22.00 -15.46 -11.45
C ASP A 9 20.60 -15.98 -11.10
N ARG A 10 20.30 -16.12 -9.79
CA ARG A 10 18.97 -16.48 -9.31
C ARG A 10 17.91 -15.49 -9.78
N TRP A 11 18.17 -14.20 -9.64
CA TRP A 11 17.25 -13.15 -10.09
C TRP A 11 17.09 -13.13 -11.62
N ARG A 12 18.13 -13.41 -12.40
CA ARG A 12 18.01 -13.53 -13.86
C ARG A 12 17.04 -14.63 -14.26
N LEU A 13 17.11 -15.79 -13.62
CA LEU A 13 16.16 -16.89 -13.86
C LEU A 13 14.74 -16.50 -13.48
N GLN A 14 14.56 -15.87 -12.32
CA GLN A 14 13.24 -15.44 -11.87
C GLN A 14 12.62 -14.37 -12.79
N LEU A 15 13.38 -13.33 -13.17
CA LEU A 15 12.88 -12.26 -14.03
C LEU A 15 12.54 -12.73 -15.44
N GLN A 16 13.24 -13.74 -15.96
CA GLN A 16 12.88 -14.37 -17.24
C GLN A 16 11.51 -15.06 -17.19
N SER A 17 11.16 -15.66 -16.04
CA SER A 17 9.85 -16.27 -15.82
C SER A 17 8.76 -15.22 -15.57
N ASP A 18 9.03 -14.26 -14.69
CA ASP A 18 8.02 -13.29 -14.21
C ASP A 18 7.73 -12.20 -15.25
N LEU A 19 8.73 -11.81 -16.05
CA LEU A 19 8.65 -10.71 -17.02
C LEU A 19 9.18 -11.13 -18.41
N PRO A 20 8.54 -12.11 -19.09
CA PRO A 20 9.06 -12.68 -20.35
C PRO A 20 9.02 -11.68 -21.51
N LYS A 21 8.19 -10.64 -21.43
CA LYS A 21 8.04 -9.60 -22.46
C LYS A 21 9.04 -8.45 -22.30
N SER A 22 9.71 -8.35 -21.16
CA SER A 22 10.65 -7.27 -20.88
C SER A 22 12.00 -7.51 -21.55
N SER A 23 12.72 -6.43 -21.86
CA SER A 23 14.03 -6.54 -22.48
C SER A 23 15.07 -7.08 -21.49
N ARG A 24 16.13 -7.72 -22.02
CA ARG A 24 17.27 -8.14 -21.20
C ARG A 24 17.91 -6.98 -20.43
N SER A 25 17.91 -5.78 -21.01
CA SER A 25 18.41 -4.57 -20.35
C SER A 25 17.53 -4.17 -19.15
N THR A 26 16.21 -4.33 -19.25
CA THR A 26 15.27 -4.11 -18.14
C THR A 26 15.52 -5.09 -17.00
N HIS A 27 15.73 -6.37 -17.32
CA HIS A 27 16.05 -7.38 -16.30
C HIS A 27 17.34 -7.04 -15.56
N GLU A 28 18.41 -6.72 -16.31
CA GLU A 28 19.70 -6.37 -15.71
C GLU A 28 19.62 -5.11 -14.85
N THR A 29 18.85 -4.10 -15.29
CA THR A 29 18.59 -2.89 -14.50
C THR A 29 17.95 -3.24 -13.15
N ILE A 30 16.92 -4.10 -13.16
CA ILE A 30 16.21 -4.49 -11.93
C ILE A 30 17.17 -5.23 -11.00
N ILE A 31 18.02 -6.11 -11.54
CA ILE A 31 19.01 -6.86 -10.75
C ILE A 31 20.02 -5.92 -10.09
N GLN A 32 20.60 -4.99 -10.85
CA GLN A 32 21.55 -4.00 -10.32
C GLN A 32 20.93 -3.14 -9.23
N TRP A 33 19.67 -2.75 -9.40
CA TRP A 33 18.92 -2.01 -8.39
C TRP A 33 18.65 -2.82 -7.13
N LEU A 34 18.31 -4.11 -7.25
CA LEU A 34 18.06 -4.99 -6.11
C LEU A 34 19.35 -5.27 -5.30
N LEU A 35 20.47 -5.48 -5.99
CA LEU A 35 21.77 -5.69 -5.36
C LEU A 35 22.30 -4.42 -4.68
N GLY A 36 22.07 -3.26 -5.30
CA GLY A 36 22.59 -1.97 -4.86
C GLY A 36 24.02 -1.70 -5.34
N GLU A 37 24.55 -0.55 -4.95
CA GLU A 37 25.88 -0.06 -5.33
C GLU A 37 27.01 -0.94 -4.76
N ASP A 38 26.94 -1.25 -3.46
CA ASP A 38 27.95 -2.06 -2.78
C ASP A 38 27.55 -3.54 -2.79
N GLN A 39 28.06 -4.26 -3.80
CA GLN A 39 27.87 -5.70 -3.95
C GLN A 39 28.88 -6.51 -3.14
N VAL A 40 30.01 -5.91 -2.74
CA VAL A 40 31.06 -6.62 -1.99
C VAL A 40 30.59 -6.92 -0.57
N ARG A 41 29.73 -6.07 0.00
CA ARG A 41 29.15 -6.28 1.33
C ARG A 41 28.49 -7.65 1.53
N PHE A 42 28.01 -8.29 0.45
CA PHE A 42 27.31 -9.58 0.56
C PHE A 42 28.26 -10.69 1.03
N ASP A 43 29.54 -10.62 0.68
CA ASP A 43 30.54 -11.60 1.07
C ASP A 43 30.87 -11.51 2.59
N ASP A 44 30.61 -10.36 3.21
CA ASP A 44 30.85 -10.10 4.64
C ASP A 44 29.62 -10.41 5.53
N LEU A 45 28.45 -10.70 4.94
CA LEU A 45 27.22 -10.92 5.71
C LEU A 45 27.19 -12.30 6.36
N LEU A 46 26.74 -12.35 7.62
CA LEU A 46 26.41 -13.62 8.26
C LEU A 46 25.20 -14.27 7.56
N PRO A 47 25.06 -15.61 7.57
CA PRO A 47 23.98 -16.31 6.87
C PRO A 47 22.57 -15.79 7.18
N HIS A 48 22.29 -15.42 8.43
CA HIS A 48 20.98 -14.86 8.80
C HIS A 48 20.75 -13.46 8.22
N GLN A 49 21.80 -12.62 8.15
CA GLN A 49 21.71 -11.27 7.57
C GLN A 49 21.55 -11.34 6.06
N LEU A 50 22.18 -12.33 5.44
CA LEU A 50 22.02 -12.62 4.02
C LEU A 50 20.57 -13.01 3.69
N GLU A 51 19.94 -13.88 4.49
CA GLU A 51 18.54 -14.25 4.28
C GLU A 51 17.61 -13.05 4.43
N ILE A 52 17.85 -12.20 5.43
CA ILE A 52 17.10 -10.95 5.60
C ILE A 52 17.31 -10.02 4.38
N ALA A 53 18.53 -9.90 3.87
CA ALA A 53 18.81 -9.10 2.68
C ALA A 53 18.07 -9.63 1.44
N LYS A 54 18.04 -10.95 1.24
CA LYS A 54 17.25 -11.58 0.17
C LYS A 54 15.76 -11.30 0.31
N GLN A 55 15.20 -11.42 1.52
CA GLN A 55 13.80 -11.09 1.79
C GLN A 55 13.47 -9.63 1.49
N ALA A 56 14.38 -8.71 1.84
CA ALA A 56 14.23 -7.30 1.51
C ALA A 56 14.25 -7.05 -0.01
N MET A 57 15.10 -7.75 -0.76
CA MET A 57 15.08 -7.71 -2.23
C MET A 57 13.75 -8.22 -2.80
N ASP A 58 13.28 -9.37 -2.31
CA ASP A 58 12.01 -9.95 -2.75
C ASP A 58 10.84 -9.00 -2.48
N TYR A 59 10.83 -8.35 -1.32
CA TYR A 59 9.81 -7.36 -0.97
C TYR A 59 9.85 -6.14 -1.91
N ARG A 60 11.04 -5.59 -2.14
CA ARG A 60 11.22 -4.43 -3.02
C ARG A 60 10.82 -4.75 -4.46
N TYR A 61 11.14 -5.95 -4.94
CA TYR A 61 10.73 -6.44 -6.24
C TYR A 61 9.20 -6.56 -6.36
N ARG A 62 8.53 -7.13 -5.34
CA ARG A 62 7.06 -7.22 -5.31
C ARG A 62 6.40 -5.85 -5.37
N ILE A 63 6.91 -4.87 -4.62
CA ILE A 63 6.43 -3.48 -4.69
C ILE A 63 6.53 -2.95 -6.12
N LEU A 64 7.70 -3.12 -6.77
CA LEU A 64 7.91 -2.66 -8.15
C LEU A 64 6.87 -3.25 -9.11
N CYS A 65 6.76 -4.58 -9.15
CA CYS A 65 5.89 -5.26 -10.10
C CYS A 65 4.41 -4.97 -9.86
N GLN A 66 3.96 -5.00 -8.60
CA GLN A 66 2.53 -4.85 -8.30
C GLN A 66 2.04 -3.41 -8.46
N ARG A 67 2.91 -2.41 -8.28
CA ARG A 67 2.47 -1.02 -8.05
C ARG A 67 3.00 -0.02 -9.06
N TYR A 68 4.15 -0.29 -9.68
CA TYR A 68 4.91 0.75 -10.38
C TYR A 68 5.33 0.38 -11.81
N LEU A 69 5.64 -0.88 -12.09
CA LEU A 69 6.26 -1.27 -13.36
C LEU A 69 5.38 -0.96 -14.59
N ASP A 70 4.07 -1.20 -14.50
CA ASP A 70 3.10 -0.94 -15.57
C ASP A 70 2.26 0.33 -15.33
N ALA A 71 2.51 1.07 -14.25
CA ALA A 71 1.73 2.23 -13.88
C ALA A 71 2.24 3.51 -14.57
N GLY A 72 1.33 4.30 -15.14
CA GLY A 72 1.66 5.65 -15.61
C GLY A 72 2.10 6.56 -14.45
N PRO A 73 2.99 7.54 -14.67
CA PRO A 73 3.69 8.27 -13.61
C PRO A 73 2.75 8.96 -12.60
N GLU A 74 1.69 9.61 -13.08
CA GLU A 74 0.70 10.27 -12.21
C GLU A 74 -0.06 9.26 -11.34
N ARG A 75 -0.49 8.13 -11.93
CA ARG A 75 -1.19 7.06 -11.20
C ARG A 75 -0.27 6.42 -10.17
N ALA A 76 0.99 6.22 -10.53
CA ALA A 76 2.01 5.63 -9.68
C ALA A 76 2.28 6.52 -8.45
N TYR A 77 2.46 7.83 -8.66
CA TYR A 77 2.66 8.80 -7.58
C TYR A 77 1.41 8.94 -6.70
N LYS A 78 0.22 9.10 -7.30
CA LYS A 78 -1.03 9.15 -6.54
C LYS A 78 -1.22 7.90 -5.68
N GLY A 79 -0.92 6.73 -6.23
CA GLY A 79 -0.96 5.46 -5.51
C GLY A 79 0.02 5.40 -4.34
N LEU A 80 1.25 5.90 -4.51
CA LEU A 80 2.23 6.04 -3.42
C LEU A 80 1.64 6.88 -2.27
N ILE A 81 1.14 8.08 -2.58
CA ILE A 81 0.58 8.99 -1.58
C ILE A 81 -0.61 8.36 -0.86
N GLN A 82 -1.51 7.69 -1.59
CA GLN A 82 -2.68 7.02 -1.00
C GLN A 82 -2.26 5.92 -0.02
N ARG A 83 -1.34 5.02 -0.41
CA ARG A 83 -0.88 3.93 0.46
C ARG A 83 -0.10 4.43 1.67
N LEU A 84 0.74 5.43 1.48
CA LEU A 84 1.47 6.04 2.59
C LEU A 84 0.55 6.86 3.51
N SER A 85 -0.59 7.36 3.01
CA SER A 85 -1.61 7.99 3.84
C SER A 85 -2.40 6.95 4.65
N SER A 86 -2.65 5.75 4.12
CA SER A 86 -3.41 4.71 4.83
C SER A 86 -2.71 4.23 6.10
N LEU A 87 -1.37 4.32 6.15
CA LEU A 87 -0.57 4.11 7.36
C LEU A 87 -1.07 4.87 8.59
N PHE A 88 -1.54 6.10 8.38
CA PHE A 88 -2.05 6.95 9.45
C PHE A 88 -3.48 6.57 9.84
N LEU A 89 -4.24 5.93 8.96
CA LEU A 89 -5.62 5.46 9.22
C LEU A 89 -5.66 4.19 10.07
N ILE A 90 -4.58 3.41 10.13
CA ILE A 90 -4.49 2.20 10.96
C ILE A 90 -4.52 2.54 12.46
N ARG A 91 -4.11 3.76 12.83
CA ARG A 91 -4.07 4.18 14.23
C ARG A 91 -5.36 4.87 14.64
N ASN A 92 -6.10 4.28 15.57
CA ASN A 92 -7.44 4.71 15.95
C ASN A 92 -7.52 6.20 16.35
N LYS A 93 -6.52 6.73 17.08
CA LYS A 93 -6.53 8.14 17.49
C LYS A 93 -6.35 9.09 16.29
N ILE A 94 -5.48 8.72 15.35
CA ILE A 94 -5.22 9.48 14.12
C ILE A 94 -6.42 9.39 13.17
N ARG A 95 -6.97 8.19 13.01
CA ARG A 95 -8.19 7.93 12.22
C ARG A 95 -9.37 8.76 12.72
N THR A 96 -9.62 8.78 14.04
CA THR A 96 -10.67 9.62 14.62
C THR A 96 -10.41 11.09 14.37
N TRP A 97 -9.16 11.56 14.43
CA TRP A 97 -8.83 12.95 14.15
C TRP A 97 -9.03 13.36 12.69
N ILE A 98 -8.63 12.50 11.75
CA ILE A 98 -8.80 12.70 10.31
C ILE A 98 -10.29 12.66 9.93
N ALA A 99 -11.07 11.76 10.53
CA ALA A 99 -12.50 11.61 10.27
C ALA A 99 -13.34 12.81 10.74
N LEU A 100 -12.80 13.67 11.62
CA LEU A 100 -13.50 14.86 12.13
C LEU A 100 -13.67 15.96 11.07
N SER A 101 -12.87 16.03 10.00
CA SER A 101 -13.14 16.94 8.88
C SER A 101 -12.40 16.61 7.58
N ARG A 102 -13.01 16.96 6.43
CA ARG A 102 -12.37 16.84 5.10
C ARG A 102 -11.10 17.70 4.96
N ASP A 103 -11.06 18.86 5.61
CA ASP A 103 -9.87 19.74 5.58
C ASP A 103 -8.68 19.12 6.32
N ARG A 104 -8.92 18.34 7.38
CA ARG A 104 -7.85 17.60 8.09
C ARG A 104 -7.28 16.48 7.23
N GLN A 105 -8.14 15.78 6.49
CA GLN A 105 -7.69 14.76 5.54
C GLN A 105 -6.82 15.37 4.42
N ARG A 106 -7.23 16.51 3.85
CA ARG A 106 -6.41 17.24 2.86
C ARG A 106 -5.07 17.66 3.44
N SER A 107 -5.07 18.21 4.66
CA SER A 107 -3.85 18.62 5.36
C SER A 107 -2.85 17.47 5.58
N VAL A 108 -3.31 16.25 5.90
CA VAL A 108 -2.40 15.09 6.04
C VAL A 108 -1.75 14.74 4.71
N VAL A 109 -2.51 14.76 3.61
CA VAL A 109 -1.98 14.47 2.27
C VAL A 109 -0.96 15.53 1.85
N ASP A 110 -1.24 16.80 2.09
CA ASP A 110 -0.33 17.91 1.75
C ASP A 110 0.99 17.79 2.55
N VAL A 111 0.90 17.56 3.86
CA VAL A 111 2.09 17.34 4.72
C VAL A 111 2.86 16.10 4.28
N LEU A 112 2.16 15.03 3.89
CA LEU A 112 2.80 13.80 3.44
C LEU A 112 3.60 14.03 2.15
N GLN A 113 3.05 14.79 1.19
CA GLN A 113 3.75 15.16 -0.03
C GLN A 113 5.02 15.95 0.27
N GLU A 114 4.94 16.93 1.18
CA GLU A 114 6.11 17.71 1.62
C GLU A 114 7.17 16.83 2.30
N VAL A 115 6.76 15.90 3.16
CA VAL A 115 7.68 14.96 3.82
C VAL A 115 8.38 14.05 2.80
N ILE A 116 7.65 13.54 1.81
CA ILE A 116 8.22 12.70 0.76
C ILE A 116 9.16 13.52 -0.11
N GLN A 117 8.81 14.77 -0.43
CA GLN A 117 9.68 15.66 -1.18
C GLN A 117 10.96 16.00 -0.41
N GLU A 118 10.87 16.33 0.89
CA GLU A 118 12.04 16.56 1.75
C GLU A 118 12.91 15.29 1.82
N LEU A 119 12.29 14.11 1.93
CA LEU A 119 12.99 12.83 1.94
C LEU A 119 13.68 12.56 0.61
N LEU A 120 13.03 12.82 -0.51
CA LEU A 120 13.63 12.65 -1.84
C LEU A 120 14.77 13.64 -2.09
N GLN A 121 14.76 14.84 -1.50
CA GLN A 121 15.76 15.89 -1.75
C GLN A 121 16.93 15.88 -0.75
N ASN A 122 16.65 15.63 0.52
CA ASN A 122 17.58 15.89 1.61
C ASN A 122 18.02 14.64 2.38
N ASP A 123 17.32 13.50 2.24
CA ASP A 123 17.73 12.27 2.92
C ASP A 123 18.90 11.62 2.17
N HIS A 124 20.02 11.44 2.88
CA HIS A 124 21.26 10.95 2.29
C HIS A 124 21.11 9.56 1.66
N TYR A 125 20.39 8.65 2.33
CA TYR A 125 20.16 7.30 1.81
C TYR A 125 19.35 7.36 0.52
N MET A 126 18.29 8.17 0.47
CA MET A 126 17.48 8.29 -0.73
C MET A 126 18.20 8.97 -1.88
N GLN A 127 19.02 9.99 -1.60
CA GLN A 127 19.88 10.62 -2.60
C GLN A 127 20.87 9.61 -3.20
N GLN A 128 21.47 8.75 -2.37
CA GLN A 128 22.33 7.67 -2.85
C GLN A 128 21.55 6.67 -3.70
N GLN A 129 20.35 6.26 -3.29
CA GLN A 129 19.51 5.36 -4.09
C GLN A 129 19.11 5.98 -5.43
N ILE A 130 18.73 7.26 -5.47
CA ILE A 130 18.38 7.97 -6.71
C ILE A 130 19.60 8.04 -7.64
N ALA A 131 20.78 8.35 -7.10
CA ALA A 131 22.03 8.39 -7.86
C ALA A 131 22.38 7.00 -8.44
N TRP A 132 22.23 5.94 -7.64
CA TRP A 132 22.47 4.57 -8.09
C TRP A 132 21.48 4.15 -9.19
N ILE A 133 20.18 4.38 -8.99
CA ILE A 133 19.16 4.05 -10.00
C ILE A 133 19.41 4.79 -11.31
N ALA A 134 19.89 6.04 -11.26
CA ALA A 134 20.26 6.80 -12.44
C ALA A 134 21.44 6.18 -13.21
N GLN A 135 22.32 5.44 -12.54
CA GLN A 135 23.40 4.67 -13.19
C GLN A 135 22.88 3.35 -13.76
N CYS A 136 21.87 2.72 -13.15
CA CYS A 136 21.31 1.46 -13.63
C CYS A 136 20.56 1.59 -14.97
N THR A 137 19.92 2.74 -15.26
CA THR A 137 19.14 2.89 -16.50
C THR A 137 18.99 4.32 -17.01
N SER A 138 18.99 4.46 -18.34
CA SER A 138 18.64 5.69 -19.05
C SER A 138 17.14 5.81 -19.33
N ASP A 139 16.34 4.75 -19.15
CA ASP A 139 14.89 4.79 -19.37
C ASP A 139 14.20 5.59 -18.25
N PRO A 140 13.58 6.75 -18.54
CA PRO A 140 12.94 7.57 -17.53
C PRO A 140 11.73 6.88 -16.88
N ARG A 141 11.01 6.00 -17.59
CA ARG A 141 9.84 5.32 -17.03
C ARG A 141 10.27 4.30 -15.98
N LEU A 142 11.23 3.45 -16.33
CA LEU A 142 11.78 2.46 -15.42
C LEU A 142 12.47 3.14 -14.23
N ARG A 143 13.27 4.19 -14.47
CA ARG A 143 13.89 4.98 -13.40
C ARG A 143 12.87 5.50 -12.39
N ASN A 144 11.76 6.09 -12.87
CA ASN A 144 10.71 6.59 -11.99
C ASN A 144 10.04 5.46 -11.18
N ALA A 145 9.77 4.31 -11.80
CA ALA A 145 9.21 3.16 -11.11
C ALA A 145 10.12 2.64 -9.98
N LEU A 146 11.43 2.55 -10.24
CA LEU A 146 12.43 2.11 -9.27
C LEU A 146 12.57 3.11 -8.10
N VAL A 147 12.56 4.42 -8.38
CA VAL A 147 12.62 5.46 -7.34
C VAL A 147 11.37 5.39 -6.45
N LEU A 148 10.18 5.26 -7.04
CA LEU A 148 8.93 5.16 -6.28
C LEU A 148 8.88 3.88 -5.43
N ALA A 149 9.29 2.73 -5.98
CA ALA A 149 9.38 1.48 -5.22
C ALA A 149 10.38 1.57 -4.05
N SER A 150 11.53 2.20 -4.28
CA SER A 150 12.54 2.43 -3.22
C SER A 150 12.04 3.38 -2.14
N THR A 151 11.28 4.40 -2.54
CA THR A 151 10.67 5.38 -1.61
C THR A 151 9.62 4.70 -0.74
N GLU A 152 8.74 3.89 -1.34
CA GLU A 152 7.72 3.15 -0.61
C GLU A 152 8.35 2.17 0.39
N GLU A 153 9.34 1.39 -0.03
CA GLU A 153 10.06 0.47 0.86
C GLU A 153 10.73 1.22 2.02
N TYR A 154 11.42 2.31 1.73
CA TYR A 154 12.14 3.10 2.74
C TYR A 154 11.20 3.74 3.77
N CYS A 155 10.08 4.30 3.32
CA CYS A 155 9.06 4.88 4.21
C CYS A 155 8.46 3.86 5.19
N LEU A 156 8.46 2.58 4.81
CA LEU A 156 7.90 1.48 5.60
C LEU A 156 8.93 0.82 6.55
N ARG A 157 10.21 1.19 6.48
CA ARG A 157 11.22 0.60 7.35
C ARG A 157 10.90 0.86 8.82
N PRO A 158 10.96 -0.17 9.67
CA PRO A 158 10.70 -0.02 11.10
C PRO A 158 11.84 0.76 11.77
N ILE A 159 11.47 1.75 12.56
CA ILE A 159 12.31 2.47 13.51
C ILE A 159 11.56 2.43 14.83
N ARG A 160 12.11 1.72 15.84
CA ARG A 160 11.47 1.53 17.14
C ARG A 160 10.02 1.01 17.01
N ASN A 161 9.84 -0.05 16.22
CA ASN A 161 8.55 -0.68 15.95
C ASN A 161 7.52 0.19 15.21
N GLN A 162 7.94 1.30 14.58
CA GLN A 162 7.07 2.17 13.79
C GLN A 162 7.67 2.48 12.41
N PRO A 163 6.87 2.67 11.36
CA PRO A 163 7.39 3.07 10.06
C PRO A 163 8.15 4.40 10.13
N LEU A 164 9.30 4.49 9.45
CA LEU A 164 10.12 5.71 9.33
C LEU A 164 9.27 6.92 8.96
N LEU A 165 8.30 6.74 8.07
CA LEU A 165 7.44 7.80 7.61
C LEU A 165 6.70 8.50 8.76
N VAL A 166 6.22 7.75 9.76
CA VAL A 166 5.51 8.32 10.91
C VAL A 166 6.42 9.26 11.70
N TYR A 167 7.67 8.85 11.92
CA TYR A 167 8.66 9.67 12.60
C TYR A 167 8.98 10.95 11.82
N ARG A 168 9.19 10.84 10.50
CA ARG A 168 9.45 11.99 9.62
C ARG A 168 8.27 12.96 9.60
N PHE A 169 7.05 12.43 9.54
CA PHE A 169 5.82 13.22 9.57
C PHE A 169 5.70 14.06 10.84
N VAL A 170 5.89 13.45 12.01
CA VAL A 170 5.84 14.18 13.30
C VAL A 170 6.91 15.24 13.39
N ASN A 171 8.13 14.94 12.93
CA ASN A 171 9.23 15.89 12.95
C ASN A 171 8.96 17.10 12.04
N TYR A 172 8.41 16.86 10.86
CA TYR A 172 8.00 17.93 9.95
C TYR A 172 6.97 18.85 10.61
N LEU A 173 5.92 18.27 11.21
CA LEU A 173 4.90 19.04 11.91
C LEU A 173 5.47 19.87 13.08
N ARG A 174 6.38 19.30 13.88
CA ARG A 174 7.05 20.00 14.99
C ARG A 174 7.89 21.19 14.51
N ARG A 175 8.56 21.07 13.35
CA ARG A 175 9.35 22.16 12.75
C ARG A 175 8.45 23.25 12.19
N SER A 176 7.39 22.87 11.48
CA SER A 176 6.43 23.80 10.88
C SER A 176 5.76 24.71 11.93
N GLN A 177 5.47 24.19 13.13
CA GLN A 177 4.91 24.99 14.23
C GLN A 177 5.86 26.04 14.82
N ARG A 178 7.18 25.81 14.81
CA ARG A 178 8.16 26.76 15.35
C ARG A 178 8.36 27.99 14.46
N GLY A 179 7.90 27.94 13.21
CA GLY A 179 8.01 29.01 12.21
C GLY A 179 6.96 30.13 12.29
N GLY A 180 6.08 30.14 13.30
CA GLY A 180 5.21 31.28 13.59
C GLY A 180 3.97 31.44 12.70
N MET A 181 3.54 30.44 11.93
CA MET A 181 2.21 30.46 11.31
C MET A 181 1.14 30.09 12.34
N THR A 182 0.37 31.09 12.74
CA THR A 182 -0.71 31.01 13.72
C THR A 182 -1.97 30.31 13.19
N GLN A 183 -2.61 29.59 14.12
CA GLN A 183 -3.98 29.08 14.17
C GLN A 183 -4.29 27.86 13.29
N VAL A 184 -4.62 26.72 13.93
CA VAL A 184 -5.39 25.52 13.47
C VAL A 184 -4.80 24.25 14.16
N PRO A 185 -5.61 23.23 14.55
CA PRO A 185 -5.32 22.27 15.63
C PRO A 185 -4.34 21.14 15.26
N VAL A 186 -3.13 21.52 14.85
CA VAL A 186 -1.98 20.64 14.58
C VAL A 186 -1.31 20.22 15.89
N ALA A 187 -1.40 21.03 16.96
CA ALA A 187 -0.85 20.70 18.27
C ALA A 187 -1.51 19.44 18.87
N ASP A 188 -2.83 19.30 18.73
CA ASP A 188 -3.54 18.09 19.15
C ASP A 188 -3.14 16.87 18.33
N PHE A 189 -2.91 17.03 17.02
CA PHE A 189 -2.42 15.95 16.17
C PHE A 189 -1.00 15.53 16.57
N ILE A 190 -0.07 16.48 16.73
CA ILE A 190 1.28 16.19 17.22
C ILE A 190 1.21 15.51 18.58
N ARG A 191 0.32 15.95 19.48
CA ARG A 191 0.11 15.31 20.79
C ARG A 191 -0.40 13.88 20.62
N LEU A 192 -1.46 13.65 19.82
CA LEU A 192 -2.03 12.32 19.55
C LEU A 192 -1.01 11.36 18.93
N VAL A 193 -0.24 11.82 17.92
CA VAL A 193 0.79 10.99 17.29
C VAL A 193 1.99 10.80 18.21
N SER A 194 2.38 11.82 18.99
CA SER A 194 3.49 11.70 19.97
C SER A 194 3.11 10.85 21.19
N GLU A 195 1.84 10.82 21.60
CA GLU A 195 1.32 9.93 22.66
C GLU A 195 1.28 8.47 22.19
N GLU A 196 1.09 8.22 20.90
CA GLU A 196 1.22 6.88 20.30
C GLU A 196 2.68 6.48 20.03
N ILE A 197 3.61 7.43 20.05
CA ILE A 197 5.06 7.20 20.04
C ILE A 197 5.53 7.28 21.49
N ALA A 198 5.25 6.26 22.30
CA ALA A 198 5.61 6.24 23.71
C ALA A 198 7.11 6.59 23.95
N PRO A 199 7.47 7.28 25.05
CA PRO A 199 8.87 7.51 25.44
C PRO A 199 9.53 6.30 26.11
N ASP A 200 8.78 5.24 26.44
CA ASP A 200 9.30 4.03 27.07
C ASP A 200 9.77 3.01 26.03
N ASP A 201 11.03 3.13 25.66
CA ASP A 201 11.96 2.00 25.60
C ASP A 201 13.37 2.59 25.64
N SER A 202 13.81 2.81 26.88
CA SER A 202 15.20 3.02 27.25
C SER A 202 16.06 1.88 26.68
N GLU A 203 17.16 2.25 26.00
CA GLU A 203 18.32 1.38 25.75
C GLU A 203 18.02 0.04 25.05
N GLY A 204 17.43 0.10 23.85
CA GLY A 204 17.39 -1.01 22.91
C GLY A 204 18.05 -0.63 21.59
N SER A 205 19.17 -1.26 21.27
CA SER A 205 19.88 -1.13 20.00
C SER A 205 18.94 -1.17 18.78
N VAL A 206 19.24 -0.32 17.82
CA VAL A 206 18.66 -0.27 16.48
C VAL A 206 18.50 -1.69 15.89
N SER A 207 17.29 -2.26 15.85
CA SER A 207 16.99 -3.39 14.97
C SER A 207 16.58 -2.84 13.61
N LEU A 208 17.58 -2.68 12.73
CA LEU A 208 17.43 -2.15 11.37
C LEU A 208 16.64 -3.07 10.44
N LEU A 209 16.25 -4.28 10.88
CA LEU A 209 15.62 -5.30 10.04
C LEU A 209 14.76 -6.27 10.86
N ASP A 210 13.76 -5.77 11.61
CA ASP A 210 12.73 -6.67 12.13
C ASP A 210 11.83 -7.14 10.97
N GLY A 211 12.26 -8.21 10.30
CA GLY A 211 11.52 -8.86 9.22
C GLY A 211 10.09 -9.23 9.63
N GLN A 212 9.85 -9.50 10.92
CA GLN A 212 8.52 -9.73 11.48
C GLN A 212 7.61 -8.50 11.43
N ALA A 213 8.13 -7.30 11.67
CA ALA A 213 7.36 -6.06 11.54
C ALA A 213 7.00 -5.77 10.08
N ILE A 214 7.90 -6.10 9.15
CA ILE A 214 7.65 -6.04 7.71
C ILE A 214 6.57 -7.07 7.31
N THR A 215 6.64 -8.31 7.80
CA THR A 215 5.63 -9.35 7.50
C THR A 215 4.25 -9.00 8.06
N HIS A 216 4.16 -8.57 9.33
CA HIS A 216 2.87 -8.13 9.89
C HIS A 216 2.30 -6.91 9.17
N TYR A 217 3.15 -5.98 8.75
CA TYR A 217 2.73 -4.85 7.95
C TYR A 217 2.27 -5.28 6.53
N GLN A 218 2.96 -6.24 5.91
CA GLN A 218 2.57 -6.82 4.63
C GLN A 218 1.21 -7.53 4.72
N GLU A 219 0.96 -8.29 5.79
CA GLU A 219 -0.32 -8.96 6.02
C GLU A 219 -1.46 -7.94 6.21
N ALA A 220 -1.24 -6.93 7.03
CA ALA A 220 -2.21 -5.85 7.25
C ALA A 220 -2.48 -5.06 5.96
N GLN A 221 -1.43 -4.74 5.19
CA GLN A 221 -1.55 -4.01 3.92
C GLN A 221 -2.22 -4.86 2.84
N ALA A 222 -1.96 -6.17 2.78
CA ALA A 222 -2.62 -7.07 1.84
C ALA A 222 -4.12 -7.21 2.16
N GLN A 223 -4.48 -7.28 3.45
CA GLN A 223 -5.87 -7.28 3.88
C GLN A 223 -6.58 -5.96 3.52
N GLU A 224 -5.91 -4.82 3.72
CA GLU A 224 -6.46 -3.50 3.35
C GLU A 224 -6.64 -3.38 1.84
N GLN A 225 -5.66 -3.78 1.03
CA GLN A 225 -5.76 -3.80 -0.43
C GLN A 225 -6.86 -4.73 -0.93
N GLN A 226 -7.00 -5.90 -0.31
CA GLN A 226 -8.11 -6.81 -0.61
C GLN A 226 -9.45 -6.16 -0.24
N GLN A 227 -9.52 -5.43 0.86
CA GLN A 227 -10.74 -4.73 1.29
C GLN A 227 -11.08 -3.54 0.39
N GLU A 228 -10.11 -2.75 -0.05
CA GLU A 228 -10.30 -1.65 -1.01
C GLU A 228 -10.74 -2.17 -2.39
N LEU A 229 -10.09 -3.22 -2.89
CA LEU A 229 -10.50 -3.91 -4.10
C LEU A 229 -11.92 -4.43 -3.96
N ARG A 230 -12.26 -4.98 -2.78
CA ARG A 230 -13.61 -5.45 -2.51
C ARG A 230 -14.64 -4.33 -2.52
N GLN A 231 -14.34 -3.19 -1.90
CA GLN A 231 -15.24 -2.03 -1.93
C GLN A 231 -15.42 -1.47 -3.33
N THR A 232 -14.36 -1.41 -4.12
CA THR A 232 -14.40 -0.90 -5.50
C THR A 232 -15.30 -1.78 -6.38
N ILE A 233 -15.09 -3.10 -6.35
CA ILE A 233 -15.89 -4.06 -7.11
C ILE A 233 -17.36 -4.03 -6.62
N ALA A 234 -17.61 -3.81 -5.32
CA ALA A 234 -18.96 -3.74 -4.77
C ALA A 234 -19.71 -2.50 -5.26
N GLN A 235 -19.03 -1.34 -5.33
CA GLN A 235 -19.60 -0.11 -5.88
C GLN A 235 -19.88 -0.21 -7.39
N GLU A 236 -18.99 -0.86 -8.14
CA GLU A 236 -19.22 -1.13 -9.56
C GLU A 236 -20.42 -2.06 -9.78
N PHE A 237 -20.55 -3.10 -8.95
CA PHE A 237 -21.68 -4.02 -9.05
C PHE A 237 -22.99 -3.38 -8.59
N GLU A 238 -22.96 -2.57 -7.54
CA GLU A 238 -24.10 -1.76 -7.10
C GLU A 238 -24.60 -0.85 -8.23
N SER A 239 -23.68 -0.13 -8.88
CA SER A 239 -23.99 0.76 -9.99
C SER A 239 -24.60 -0.01 -11.17
N TYR A 240 -24.02 -1.18 -11.50
CA TYR A 240 -24.58 -2.07 -12.51
C TYR A 240 -26.01 -2.54 -12.16
N LEU A 241 -26.27 -2.94 -10.91
CA LEU A 241 -27.60 -3.39 -10.49
C LEU A 241 -28.62 -2.25 -10.59
N ALA A 242 -28.27 -1.04 -10.15
CA ALA A 242 -29.14 0.12 -10.21
C ALA A 242 -29.49 0.52 -11.64
N GLU A 243 -28.51 0.47 -12.55
CA GLU A 243 -28.70 0.90 -13.95
C GLU A 243 -29.33 -0.18 -14.85
N ARG A 244 -29.04 -1.46 -14.61
CA ARG A 244 -29.34 -2.54 -15.57
C ARG A 244 -30.32 -3.59 -15.07
N VAL A 245 -30.60 -3.63 -13.76
CA VAL A 245 -31.37 -4.73 -13.16
C VAL A 245 -32.59 -4.24 -12.41
N ASP A 246 -32.37 -3.49 -11.33
CA ASP A 246 -33.38 -2.95 -10.44
C ASP A 246 -32.70 -2.05 -9.38
N PRO A 247 -33.15 -0.79 -9.16
CA PRO A 247 -32.68 0.03 -8.05
C PRO A 247 -32.80 -0.67 -6.68
N LEU A 248 -33.87 -1.45 -6.46
CA LEU A 248 -34.06 -2.21 -5.21
C LEU A 248 -33.01 -3.32 -5.05
N ALA A 249 -32.49 -3.88 -6.14
CA ALA A 249 -31.42 -4.88 -6.09
C ALA A 249 -30.09 -4.29 -5.60
N ALA A 250 -29.83 -3.02 -5.93
CA ALA A 250 -28.66 -2.30 -5.43
C ALA A 250 -28.77 -2.02 -3.92
N GLU A 251 -29.97 -1.62 -3.45
CA GLU A 251 -30.23 -1.43 -2.01
C GLU A 251 -30.14 -2.74 -1.23
N TRP A 252 -30.69 -3.82 -1.78
CA TRP A 252 -30.55 -5.17 -1.21
C TRP A 252 -29.07 -5.57 -1.08
N LEU A 253 -28.26 -5.34 -2.11
CA LEU A 253 -26.82 -5.66 -2.07
C LEU A 253 -26.10 -4.89 -0.95
N LYS A 254 -26.41 -3.61 -0.75
CA LYS A 254 -25.84 -2.82 0.36
C LYS A 254 -26.15 -3.41 1.72
N LEU A 255 -27.41 -3.75 1.96
CA LEU A 255 -27.85 -4.29 3.25
C LEU A 255 -27.28 -5.70 3.47
N TYR A 256 -27.19 -6.50 2.41
CA TYR A 256 -26.56 -7.82 2.44
C TYR A 256 -25.06 -7.75 2.77
N LEU A 257 -24.32 -6.82 2.15
CA LEU A 257 -22.89 -6.61 2.43
C LEU A 257 -22.61 -6.06 3.84
N GLN A 258 -23.62 -5.48 4.51
CA GLN A 258 -23.57 -5.12 5.93
C GLN A 258 -23.81 -6.32 6.86
N GLY A 259 -24.06 -7.52 6.32
CA GLY A 259 -24.31 -8.75 7.08
C GLY A 259 -25.75 -8.88 7.60
N ARG A 260 -26.70 -8.12 7.04
CA ARG A 260 -28.12 -8.24 7.45
C ARG A 260 -28.75 -9.53 6.92
N SER A 261 -29.59 -10.16 7.73
CA SER A 261 -30.37 -11.33 7.31
C SER A 261 -31.47 -10.95 6.32
N GLN A 262 -32.00 -11.91 5.57
CA GLN A 262 -33.06 -11.63 4.58
C GLN A 262 -34.33 -11.07 5.24
N GLU A 263 -34.61 -11.47 6.48
CA GLU A 263 -35.72 -10.97 7.30
C GLU A 263 -35.52 -9.52 7.71
N ALA A 264 -34.30 -9.14 8.10
CA ALA A 264 -33.97 -7.75 8.41
C ALA A 264 -34.04 -6.87 7.14
N ILE A 265 -33.54 -7.38 6.01
CA ILE A 265 -33.63 -6.68 4.72
C ILE A 265 -35.08 -6.50 4.29
N ALA A 266 -35.95 -7.50 4.49
CA ALA A 266 -37.38 -7.41 4.20
C ALA A 266 -38.08 -6.32 5.01
N GLN A 267 -37.68 -6.15 6.28
CA GLN A 267 -38.19 -5.08 7.14
C GLN A 267 -37.66 -3.70 6.69
N ASP A 268 -36.38 -3.59 6.35
CA ASP A 268 -35.76 -2.32 5.92
C ASP A 268 -36.30 -1.81 4.59
N LEU A 269 -36.56 -2.72 3.65
CA LEU A 269 -37.08 -2.38 2.32
C LEU A 269 -38.61 -2.31 2.29
N ASP A 270 -39.30 -2.56 3.41
CA ASP A 270 -40.76 -2.68 3.50
C ASP A 270 -41.33 -3.65 2.44
N MET A 271 -40.70 -4.82 2.31
CA MET A 271 -41.02 -5.81 1.28
C MET A 271 -41.39 -7.16 1.87
N PRO A 272 -42.32 -7.90 1.24
CA PRO A 272 -42.59 -9.29 1.61
C PRO A 272 -41.33 -10.15 1.48
N ILE A 273 -41.06 -10.98 2.49
CA ILE A 273 -39.88 -11.86 2.53
C ILE A 273 -39.68 -12.70 1.25
N LYS A 274 -40.77 -13.16 0.63
CA LYS A 274 -40.73 -13.92 -0.63
C LYS A 274 -40.17 -13.10 -1.80
N GLN A 275 -40.41 -11.79 -1.83
CA GLN A 275 -39.88 -10.90 -2.85
C GLN A 275 -38.39 -10.64 -2.63
N VAL A 276 -37.95 -10.56 -1.37
CA VAL A 276 -36.53 -10.45 -1.01
C VAL A 276 -35.73 -11.68 -1.45
N TYR A 277 -36.27 -12.89 -1.27
CA TYR A 277 -35.63 -14.10 -1.80
C TYR A 277 -35.53 -14.12 -3.34
N ARG A 278 -36.55 -13.63 -4.05
CA ARG A 278 -36.48 -13.48 -5.52
C ARG A 278 -35.45 -12.44 -5.93
N LEU A 279 -35.32 -11.37 -5.16
CA LEU A 279 -34.32 -10.32 -5.38
C LEU A 279 -32.91 -10.88 -5.17
N ARG A 280 -32.69 -11.68 -4.12
CA ARG A 280 -31.46 -12.44 -3.89
C ARG A 280 -31.09 -13.32 -5.08
N GLU A 281 -32.03 -14.13 -5.57
CA GLU A 281 -31.80 -15.01 -6.73
C GLU A 281 -31.44 -14.21 -7.98
N LYS A 282 -32.14 -13.10 -8.23
CA LYS A 282 -31.88 -12.20 -9.36
C LYS A 282 -30.49 -11.57 -9.25
N VAL A 283 -30.11 -11.07 -8.07
CA VAL A 283 -28.77 -10.51 -7.82
C VAL A 283 -27.68 -11.56 -7.99
N ASN A 284 -27.87 -12.77 -7.44
CA ASN A 284 -26.93 -13.89 -7.60
C ASN A 284 -26.74 -14.29 -9.06
N TYR A 285 -27.82 -14.34 -9.84
CA TYR A 285 -27.75 -14.62 -11.27
C TYR A 285 -26.89 -13.57 -11.99
N HIS A 286 -27.16 -12.28 -11.76
CA HIS A 286 -26.42 -11.20 -12.41
C HIS A 286 -24.95 -11.14 -11.97
N ALA A 287 -24.68 -11.43 -10.69
CA ALA A 287 -23.33 -11.48 -10.18
C ALA A 287 -22.50 -12.58 -10.85
N VAL A 288 -23.00 -13.82 -10.88
CA VAL A 288 -22.24 -14.98 -11.38
C VAL A 288 -22.24 -15.07 -12.91
N ARG A 289 -23.36 -14.81 -13.57
CA ARG A 289 -23.51 -15.05 -15.02
C ARG A 289 -23.15 -13.86 -15.88
N VAL A 290 -23.16 -12.63 -15.35
CA VAL A 290 -23.02 -11.41 -16.16
C VAL A 290 -21.85 -10.54 -15.69
N PHE A 291 -21.71 -10.35 -14.38
CA PHE A 291 -20.69 -9.47 -13.81
C PHE A 291 -19.34 -10.17 -13.62
N ALA A 292 -19.30 -11.34 -12.98
CA ALA A 292 -18.10 -12.15 -12.74
C ALA A 292 -17.40 -12.59 -14.04
N SER A 293 -18.16 -12.82 -15.12
CA SER A 293 -17.60 -13.17 -16.44
C SER A 293 -16.79 -12.04 -17.09
N LYS A 294 -16.93 -10.80 -16.59
CA LYS A 294 -16.25 -9.61 -17.13
C LYS A 294 -15.25 -8.99 -16.14
N ASN A 295 -15.53 -9.08 -14.84
CA ASN A 295 -14.71 -8.50 -13.77
C ASN A 295 -14.38 -9.58 -12.71
N GLN A 296 -13.13 -10.05 -12.70
CA GLN A 296 -12.49 -10.92 -11.68
C GLN A 296 -13.44 -11.94 -10.97
N PRO A 297 -13.66 -13.13 -11.57
CA PRO A 297 -14.72 -14.06 -11.16
C PRO A 297 -14.57 -14.66 -9.75
N GLU A 298 -13.35 -14.77 -9.24
CA GLU A 298 -13.07 -15.40 -7.93
C GLU A 298 -13.59 -14.57 -6.75
N LEU A 299 -13.45 -13.24 -6.79
CA LEU A 299 -13.89 -12.33 -5.72
C LEU A 299 -15.42 -12.23 -5.61
N VAL A 300 -16.12 -12.21 -6.75
CA VAL A 300 -17.59 -12.16 -6.80
C VAL A 300 -18.20 -13.46 -6.28
N THR A 301 -17.54 -14.58 -6.54
CA THR A 301 -17.96 -15.90 -6.05
C THR A 301 -17.75 -16.04 -4.54
N GLU A 302 -16.70 -15.41 -3.98
CA GLU A 302 -16.43 -15.40 -2.54
C GLU A 302 -17.47 -14.60 -1.74
N TRP A 303 -18.03 -13.51 -2.28
CA TRP A 303 -19.03 -12.67 -1.59
C TRP A 303 -20.42 -13.30 -1.50
N LEU A 304 -20.77 -14.08 -2.53
CA LEU A 304 -22.08 -14.70 -2.66
C LEU A 304 -22.03 -16.19 -2.29
N GLY A 305 -20.85 -16.67 -1.91
CA GLY A 305 -20.53 -18.05 -1.56
C GLY A 305 -20.64 -18.36 -0.07
N ARG A 306 -21.87 -18.32 0.46
CA ARG A 306 -22.59 -19.45 1.10
C ARG A 306 -24.04 -19.04 1.35
#